data_AF-A0A699YSE8-F1
#
_entry.id   AF-A0A699YSE8-F1
#
_cell.length_a   1.000
_cell.length_b   1.000
_cell.length_c   1.000
_cell.angle_alpha   90.00
_cell.angle_beta   90.00
_cell.angle_gamma   90.00
#
_symmetry.space_group_name_H-M   'P 1'
#
loop_
_entity.id
_entity.type
_entity.pdbx_description
1 polymer ?
#
loop_
_entity_poly.entity_id
_entity_poly.type
_entity_poly.pdbx_seq_one_letter_code
_entity_poly.pdbx_strand_id
1 'polypeptide(L)'
;GYPHLPGTDIFSHTLPLHLSNVPSAALLVSQSPLSAHAQPAPPSLPSPASSSSIRLHPGKQPAQQQLAGLPVELLSLADPEQPVSLPVPGAVEAGQLDNSKLDKLVTTLGRHRGTWRRVLLLYEWLKGCGHTLDDRLCTTLIRVCADHGDAVAALSVYEWMRAPQVAGGAQLQPTAYTYTAAMRAALGAGMTDRAMQVWKDVQAARLVPDCRLCMTYIEAAAKMGATDQALHMYAQ
;
A
#
# COMPACT_ATOMS: atom_id res chain seq x y z
N GLY A 1 -16.39 -53.87 -25.17
CA GLY A 1 -17.38 -54.18 -24.13
C GLY A 1 -17.37 -53.08 -23.12
N TYR A 2 -18.34 -52.18 -23.18
CA TYR A 2 -18.61 -51.15 -22.18
C TYR A 2 -20.02 -51.44 -21.63
N PRO A 3 -20.22 -51.53 -20.31
CA PRO A 3 -21.54 -51.79 -19.77
C PRO A 3 -22.39 -50.51 -19.71
N HIS A 4 -23.69 -50.76 -19.74
CA HIS A 4 -24.79 -49.83 -19.98
C HIS A 4 -25.25 -49.04 -18.73
N LEU A 5 -25.87 -47.89 -19.02
CA LEU A 5 -26.85 -47.09 -18.22
C LEU A 5 -28.02 -47.94 -17.65
N PRO A 6 -28.82 -47.52 -16.63
CA PRO A 6 -29.78 -46.38 -16.66
C PRO A 6 -29.85 -45.59 -15.31
N GLY A 7 -30.45 -44.40 -15.13
CA GLY A 7 -31.58 -43.70 -15.76
C GLY A 7 -32.68 -43.54 -14.72
N THR A 8 -33.07 -42.29 -14.38
CA THR A 8 -34.45 -41.82 -14.09
C THR A 8 -34.47 -40.37 -13.58
N ASP A 9 -35.00 -39.49 -14.43
CA ASP A 9 -35.70 -38.23 -14.09
C ASP A 9 -36.89 -38.47 -13.14
N ILE A 10 -37.44 -37.38 -12.57
CA ILE A 10 -38.83 -36.87 -12.74
C ILE A 10 -39.27 -36.05 -11.49
N PHE A 11 -40.01 -34.96 -11.76
CA PHE A 11 -40.83 -34.06 -10.92
C PHE A 11 -40.13 -32.78 -10.44
N SER A 12 -40.26 -31.62 -11.11
CA SER A 12 -41.46 -30.85 -11.52
C SER A 12 -42.48 -30.68 -10.40
N HIS A 13 -42.53 -29.50 -9.79
CA HIS A 13 -43.79 -28.90 -9.37
C HIS A 13 -43.77 -27.37 -9.41
N THR A 14 -44.75 -26.90 -10.17
CA THR A 14 -45.13 -25.56 -10.58
C THR A 14 -45.95 -24.87 -9.47
N LEU A 15 -45.69 -23.57 -9.21
CA LEU A 15 -46.59 -22.41 -8.88
C LEU A 15 -47.92 -22.64 -8.12
N PRO A 16 -48.43 -21.69 -7.29
CA PRO A 16 -48.93 -20.42 -7.85
C PRO A 16 -48.98 -19.15 -6.96
N LEU A 17 -49.24 -18.07 -7.71
CA LEU A 17 -49.75 -16.71 -7.43
C LEU A 17 -50.59 -16.48 -6.16
N HIS A 18 -50.44 -15.29 -5.55
CA HIS A 18 -51.61 -14.55 -5.05
C HIS A 18 -51.43 -13.02 -5.20
N LEU A 19 -52.44 -12.43 -5.84
CA LEU A 19 -52.70 -11.00 -6.02
C LEU A 19 -53.37 -10.40 -4.76
N SER A 20 -53.07 -9.12 -4.47
CA SER A 20 -53.97 -8.09 -3.88
C SER A 20 -53.15 -6.78 -3.82
N ASN A 21 -53.39 -5.69 -4.58
CA ASN A 21 -54.58 -4.80 -4.65
C ASN A 21 -54.96 -4.31 -3.23
N VAL A 22 -55.03 -3.05 -2.80
CA VAL A 22 -55.26 -1.68 -3.35
C VAL A 22 -54.82 -0.66 -2.25
N PRO A 23 -54.51 0.61 -2.57
CA PRO A 23 -54.22 1.70 -1.61
C PRO A 23 -55.49 2.45 -1.09
N SER A 24 -55.42 3.15 0.06
CA SER A 24 -56.11 4.46 0.28
C SER A 24 -56.12 4.97 1.73
N ALA A 25 -55.95 6.31 1.80
CA ALA A 25 -56.66 7.29 2.62
C ALA A 25 -56.45 7.36 4.14
N ALA A 26 -55.92 8.50 4.61
CA ALA A 26 -56.73 9.48 5.35
C ALA A 26 -55.99 10.83 5.47
N LEU A 27 -56.48 11.81 4.70
CA LEU A 27 -56.42 13.25 5.00
C LEU A 27 -57.39 13.57 6.15
N LEU A 28 -57.04 14.51 7.02
CA LEU A 28 -57.81 15.73 7.39
C LEU A 28 -57.18 16.34 8.68
N VAL A 29 -56.61 17.55 8.60
CA VAL A 29 -57.23 18.87 8.86
C VAL A 29 -57.01 19.34 10.30
N SER A 30 -56.37 20.50 10.47
CA SER A 30 -57.01 21.74 10.95
C SER A 30 -55.92 22.79 11.25
N GLN A 31 -55.73 23.76 10.36
CA GLN A 31 -56.18 25.16 10.46
C GLN A 31 -55.35 26.08 11.38
N SER A 32 -54.75 27.05 10.68
CA SER A 32 -54.19 28.39 10.94
C SER A 32 -55.04 29.34 11.84
N PRO A 33 -54.87 30.70 11.87
CA PRO A 33 -53.80 31.63 11.41
C PRO A 33 -53.56 32.89 12.34
N LEU A 34 -52.86 33.92 11.82
CA LEU A 34 -52.87 35.37 12.16
C LEU A 34 -52.05 35.81 13.39
N SER A 35 -51.25 36.89 13.40
CA SER A 35 -51.36 38.19 12.72
C SER A 35 -50.01 38.92 12.60
N ALA A 36 -49.95 39.80 11.61
CA ALA A 36 -48.87 40.74 11.31
C ALA A 36 -48.91 42.00 12.19
N HIS A 37 -47.74 42.62 12.44
CA HIS A 37 -47.62 44.07 12.59
C HIS A 37 -46.25 44.58 12.15
N ALA A 38 -46.27 45.72 11.45
CA ALA A 38 -45.20 46.31 10.67
C ALA A 38 -44.50 47.47 11.41
N GLN A 39 -43.17 47.55 11.23
CA GLN A 39 -42.29 48.75 11.13
C GLN A 39 -42.21 49.76 12.31
N PRO A 40 -41.15 50.61 12.46
CA PRO A 40 -40.19 51.12 11.44
C PRO A 40 -38.68 51.19 11.84
N ALA A 41 -37.83 51.62 10.90
CA ALA A 41 -36.40 52.02 11.07
C ALA A 41 -36.27 53.58 11.02
N PRO A 42 -35.09 54.26 11.10
CA PRO A 42 -33.71 53.93 11.56
C PRO A 42 -33.18 55.00 12.59
N PRO A 43 -31.88 55.07 13.00
CA PRO A 43 -30.87 55.84 12.23
C PRO A 43 -29.40 55.33 12.28
N SER A 44 -28.69 55.57 11.16
CA SER A 44 -27.23 55.81 10.93
C SER A 44 -26.12 55.26 11.86
N LEU A 45 -25.25 54.42 11.25
CA LEU A 45 -23.77 54.27 11.34
C LEU A 45 -23.00 54.84 12.56
N PRO A 46 -22.02 54.07 13.11
CA PRO A 46 -20.69 54.00 12.48
C PRO A 46 -20.02 52.61 12.49
N SER A 47 -19.20 52.35 11.46
CA SER A 47 -18.17 51.29 11.46
C SER A 47 -17.11 51.60 12.55
N PRO A 48 -16.45 50.59 13.16
CA PRO A 48 -15.33 49.94 12.47
C PRO A 48 -15.21 48.43 12.71
N ALA A 49 -14.45 47.81 11.81
CA ALA A 49 -13.75 46.53 11.89
C ALA A 49 -13.78 45.77 13.23
N SER A 50 -14.13 44.48 13.18
CA SER A 50 -13.18 43.39 13.40
C SER A 50 -13.87 42.02 13.48
N SER A 51 -13.33 41.08 12.69
CA SER A 51 -13.14 39.68 13.07
C SER A 51 -14.38 38.81 13.31
N SER A 52 -14.88 38.18 12.25
CA SER A 52 -15.51 36.85 12.33
C SER A 52 -15.37 36.09 11.01
N SER A 53 -14.14 36.01 10.49
CA SER A 53 -13.82 34.95 9.53
C SER A 53 -13.66 33.67 10.33
N ILE A 54 -14.57 32.72 10.10
CA ILE A 54 -14.43 31.32 10.44
C ILE A 54 -13.01 30.90 10.02
N ARG A 55 -12.15 30.70 11.01
CA ARG A 55 -10.78 30.23 10.84
C ARG A 55 -10.87 28.73 10.49
N LEU A 56 -11.12 28.44 9.21
CA LEU A 56 -10.70 27.16 8.62
C LEU A 56 -9.22 27.00 8.96
N HIS A 57 -8.93 26.01 9.78
CA HIS A 57 -7.57 25.69 10.17
C HIS A 57 -6.80 25.28 8.90
N PRO A 58 -5.70 25.94 8.51
CA PRO A 58 -4.77 25.38 7.54
C PRO A 58 -3.90 24.38 8.30
N GLY A 59 -4.49 23.24 8.66
CA GLY A 59 -3.84 22.20 9.45
C GLY A 59 -3.25 21.12 8.55
N LYS A 60 -1.92 21.10 8.45
CA LYS A 60 -1.04 20.07 7.83
C LYS A 60 -0.89 20.12 6.31
N GLN A 61 -0.06 21.05 5.82
CA GLN A 61 0.64 20.84 4.54
C GLN A 61 2.16 21.08 4.68
N PRO A 62 2.92 20.09 5.21
CA PRO A 62 4.33 20.00 4.85
C PRO A 62 4.64 18.78 3.95
N ALA A 63 3.80 17.74 3.92
CA ALA A 63 4.04 16.53 3.12
C ALA A 63 3.61 16.67 1.65
N GLN A 64 2.49 17.36 1.37
CA GLN A 64 1.94 17.50 0.01
C GLN A 64 2.81 18.36 -0.93
N GLN A 65 3.54 19.35 -0.40
CA GLN A 65 4.45 20.17 -1.22
C GLN A 65 5.69 19.38 -1.73
N GLN A 66 6.14 18.35 -1.00
CA GLN A 66 7.32 17.56 -1.39
C GLN A 66 7.01 16.43 -2.39
N LEU A 67 5.74 16.09 -2.59
CA LEU A 67 5.27 15.09 -3.57
C LEU A 67 4.57 15.74 -4.78
N ALA A 68 4.76 17.05 -5.00
CA ALA A 68 4.17 17.77 -6.13
C ALA A 68 4.51 17.07 -7.47
N GLY A 69 3.47 16.68 -8.21
CA GLY A 69 3.57 16.03 -9.53
C GLY A 69 3.27 14.53 -9.57
N LEU A 70 2.98 13.87 -8.44
CA LEU A 70 2.29 12.58 -8.48
C LEU A 70 0.78 12.80 -8.66
N PRO A 71 0.06 11.88 -9.35
CA PRO A 71 -1.39 11.95 -9.43
C PRO A 71 -2.00 11.97 -8.02
N VAL A 72 -3.04 12.78 -7.85
CA VAL A 72 -3.66 13.06 -6.55
C VAL A 72 -4.14 11.79 -5.86
N GLU A 73 -4.51 10.76 -6.62
CA GLU A 73 -4.91 9.45 -6.09
C GLU A 73 -3.75 8.68 -5.44
N LEU A 74 -2.51 8.85 -5.91
CA LEU A 74 -1.35 8.25 -5.24
C LEU A 74 -0.96 9.03 -3.98
N LEU A 75 -1.23 10.34 -3.95
CA LEU A 75 -1.03 11.16 -2.76
C LEU A 75 -2.06 10.82 -1.67
N SER A 76 -3.30 10.53 -2.03
CA SER A 76 -4.35 10.16 -1.07
C SER A 76 -4.05 8.84 -0.36
N LEU A 77 -3.19 7.97 -0.93
CA LEU A 77 -2.70 6.78 -0.23
C LEU A 77 -1.92 7.15 1.05
N ALA A 78 -1.25 8.30 1.09
CA ALA A 78 -0.51 8.75 2.28
C ALA A 78 -1.43 9.22 3.41
N ASP A 79 -2.67 9.59 3.11
CA ASP A 79 -3.65 10.04 4.10
C ASP A 79 -4.39 8.84 4.73
N PRO A 80 -4.26 8.61 6.05
CA PRO A 80 -4.83 7.43 6.71
C PRO A 80 -6.38 7.43 6.72
N GLU A 81 -7.00 8.60 6.63
CA GLU A 81 -8.46 8.81 6.67
C GLU A 81 -9.11 8.69 5.28
N GLN A 82 -8.32 8.67 4.20
CA GLN A 82 -8.83 8.57 2.83
C GLN A 82 -9.04 7.10 2.43
N PRO A 83 -10.11 6.78 1.68
CA PRO A 83 -10.31 5.44 1.13
C PRO A 83 -9.18 5.08 0.15
N VAL A 84 -8.85 3.80 0.09
CA VAL A 84 -7.80 3.29 -0.82
C VAL A 84 -8.36 3.28 -2.24
N SER A 85 -8.05 4.31 -3.03
CA SER A 85 -8.34 4.35 -4.46
C SER A 85 -7.02 4.42 -5.25
N LEU A 86 -6.70 3.34 -5.95
CA LEU A 86 -5.65 3.36 -6.97
C LEU A 86 -6.31 3.63 -8.33
N PRO A 87 -5.72 4.48 -9.19
CA PRO A 87 -6.24 4.69 -10.53
C PRO A 87 -6.20 3.39 -11.34
N VAL A 88 -7.06 3.23 -12.33
CA VAL A 88 -7.03 2.02 -13.18
C VAL A 88 -5.67 1.89 -13.89
N PRO A 89 -5.08 0.69 -13.95
CA PRO A 89 -3.84 0.47 -14.68
C PRO A 89 -3.98 0.94 -16.13
N GLY A 90 -3.14 1.90 -16.54
CA GLY A 90 -3.19 2.53 -17.87
C GLY A 90 -3.82 3.92 -17.95
N ALA A 91 -4.45 4.45 -16.89
CA ALA A 91 -4.92 5.86 -16.86
C ALA A 91 -3.82 6.88 -16.61
N VAL A 92 -2.68 6.44 -16.06
CA VAL A 92 -1.51 7.29 -15.79
C VAL A 92 -0.42 6.86 -16.77
N GLU A 93 0.01 7.78 -17.66
CA GLU A 93 1.10 7.47 -18.57
C GLU A 93 2.39 7.18 -17.78
N ALA A 94 3.05 6.07 -18.08
CA ALA A 94 4.24 5.59 -17.37
C ALA A 94 5.41 6.59 -17.31
N GLY A 95 5.38 7.65 -18.15
CA GLY A 95 6.35 8.75 -18.17
C GLY A 95 6.10 9.88 -17.15
N GLN A 96 4.99 9.88 -16.42
CA GLN A 96 4.71 10.89 -15.38
C GLN A 96 5.14 10.46 -13.96
N LEU A 97 5.51 9.20 -13.78
CA LEU A 97 5.83 8.63 -12.48
C LEU A 97 7.34 8.64 -12.25
N ASP A 98 7.81 9.53 -11.37
CA ASP A 98 9.21 9.59 -10.99
C ASP A 98 9.52 8.60 -9.85
N ASN A 99 10.47 7.67 -10.06
CA ASN A 99 10.93 6.73 -9.03
C ASN A 99 11.35 7.42 -7.71
N SER A 100 11.98 8.60 -7.79
CA SER A 100 12.35 9.38 -6.60
C SER A 100 11.15 9.88 -5.79
N LYS A 101 10.05 10.25 -6.45
CA LYS A 101 8.81 10.66 -5.78
C LYS A 101 8.09 9.43 -5.21
N LEU A 102 8.06 8.32 -5.95
CA LEU A 102 7.53 7.05 -5.48
C LEU A 102 8.28 6.54 -4.24
N ASP A 103 9.61 6.65 -4.19
CA ASP A 103 10.40 6.27 -3.02
C ASP A 103 10.05 7.09 -1.78
N LYS A 104 9.84 8.41 -1.95
CA LYS A 104 9.36 9.28 -0.87
C LYS A 104 7.97 8.90 -0.40
N LEU A 105 7.07 8.55 -1.33
CA LEU A 105 5.72 8.07 -1.00
C LEU A 105 5.78 6.76 -0.22
N VAL A 106 6.52 5.76 -0.71
CA VAL A 106 6.73 4.47 -0.01
C VAL A 106 7.32 4.68 1.37
N THR A 107 8.32 5.54 1.50
CA THR A 107 8.92 5.89 2.79
C THR A 107 7.90 6.55 3.73
N THR A 108 7.00 7.39 3.21
CA THR A 108 5.95 8.05 4.00
C THR A 108 4.88 7.05 4.46
N LEU A 109 4.44 6.16 3.57
CA LEU A 109 3.52 5.06 3.90
C LEU A 109 4.13 4.12 4.95
N GLY A 110 5.42 3.83 4.83
CA GLY A 110 6.15 2.97 5.77
C GLY A 110 6.26 3.53 7.19
N ARG A 111 6.12 4.85 7.40
CA ARG A 111 6.17 5.43 8.76
C ARG A 111 4.94 5.13 9.60
N HIS A 112 3.78 4.93 8.96
CA HIS A 112 2.53 4.74 9.67
C HIS A 112 2.11 3.26 9.61
N ARG A 113 1.93 2.63 10.80
CA ARG A 113 1.49 1.24 10.91
C ARG A 113 0.12 0.97 10.26
N GLY A 114 -0.72 1.98 10.08
CA GLY A 114 -2.01 1.85 9.41
C GLY A 114 -1.95 1.87 7.87
N THR A 115 -0.92 2.48 7.28
CA THR A 115 -0.86 2.71 5.82
C THR A 115 0.22 1.91 5.11
N TRP A 116 1.15 1.26 5.82
CA TRP A 116 2.23 0.48 5.18
C TRP A 116 1.71 -0.62 4.23
N ARG A 117 0.55 -1.24 4.51
CA ARG A 117 -0.05 -2.24 3.60
C ARG A 117 -0.40 -1.66 2.23
N ARG A 118 -0.64 -0.35 2.13
CA ARG A 118 -0.85 0.36 0.86
C ARG A 118 0.41 0.36 -0.01
N VAL A 119 1.60 0.15 0.57
CA VAL A 119 2.85 -0.02 -0.18
C VAL A 119 2.80 -1.26 -1.07
N LEU A 120 2.20 -2.35 -0.59
CA LEU A 120 2.05 -3.58 -1.39
C LEU A 120 1.06 -3.37 -2.53
N LEU A 121 -0.04 -2.65 -2.28
CA LEU A 121 -1.00 -2.29 -3.33
C LEU A 121 -0.35 -1.39 -4.39
N LEU A 122 0.44 -0.41 -3.96
CA LEU A 122 1.21 0.45 -4.86
C LEU A 122 2.21 -0.37 -5.69
N TYR A 123 2.90 -1.34 -5.08
CA TYR A 123 3.84 -2.21 -5.78
C TYR A 123 3.16 -3.06 -6.85
N GLU A 124 2.05 -3.72 -6.54
CA GLU A 124 1.28 -4.49 -7.52
C GLU A 124 0.73 -3.61 -8.64
N TRP A 125 0.27 -2.41 -8.31
CA TRP A 125 -0.19 -1.44 -9.29
C TRP A 125 0.93 -0.97 -10.23
N LEU A 126 2.11 -0.66 -9.70
CA LEU A 126 3.27 -0.26 -10.51
C LEU A 126 3.69 -1.38 -11.48
N LYS A 127 3.65 -2.64 -11.04
CA LYS A 127 3.85 -3.80 -11.93
C LYS A 127 2.77 -3.91 -13.00
N GLY A 128 1.49 -3.77 -12.62
CA GLY A 128 0.36 -3.84 -13.55
C GLY A 128 0.35 -2.74 -14.60
N CYS A 129 0.85 -1.55 -14.26
CA CYS A 129 1.06 -0.44 -15.19
C CYS A 129 2.28 -0.63 -16.10
N GLY A 130 3.10 -1.67 -15.89
CA GLY A 130 4.35 -1.87 -16.61
C GLY A 130 5.43 -0.81 -16.29
N HIS A 131 5.35 -0.16 -15.12
CA HIS A 131 6.31 0.86 -14.73
C HIS A 131 7.66 0.21 -14.35
N THR A 132 8.75 0.78 -14.83
CA THR A 132 10.12 0.32 -14.53
C THR A 132 10.56 0.85 -13.16
N LEU A 133 10.45 0.00 -12.14
CA LEU A 133 10.97 0.26 -10.81
C LEU A 133 12.51 0.30 -10.84
N ASP A 134 13.12 1.23 -10.13
CA ASP A 134 14.58 1.27 -9.95
C ASP A 134 15.04 0.42 -8.74
N ASP A 135 16.35 0.22 -8.63
CA ASP A 135 17.00 -0.54 -7.57
C ASP A 135 16.75 0.07 -6.18
N ARG A 136 16.76 1.41 -6.11
CA ARG A 136 16.53 2.17 -4.88
C ARG A 136 15.09 2.00 -4.38
N LEU A 137 14.09 2.15 -5.23
CA LEU A 137 12.68 1.97 -4.89
C LEU A 137 12.40 0.54 -4.45
N CYS A 138 12.94 -0.46 -5.16
CA CYS A 138 12.85 -1.87 -4.74
C CYS A 138 13.47 -2.08 -3.35
N THR A 139 14.64 -1.51 -3.10
CA THR A 139 15.31 -1.59 -1.80
C THR A 139 14.46 -0.96 -0.68
N THR A 140 13.83 0.18 -0.95
CA THR A 140 12.94 0.85 0.00
C THR A 140 11.67 0.02 0.26
N LEU A 141 11.07 -0.59 -0.77
CA LEU A 141 9.93 -1.51 -0.63
C LEU A 141 10.29 -2.68 0.29
N ILE A 142 11.42 -3.34 0.03
CA ILE A 142 11.92 -4.47 0.85
C ILE A 142 12.11 -4.03 2.31
N ARG A 143 12.75 -2.88 2.54
CA ARG A 143 12.98 -2.34 3.89
C ARG A 143 11.68 -2.06 4.61
N VAL A 144 10.72 -1.40 3.97
CA VAL A 144 9.42 -1.10 4.60
C VAL A 144 8.69 -2.40 4.97
N CYS A 145 8.68 -3.40 4.10
CA CYS A 145 8.08 -4.70 4.42
C CYS A 145 8.79 -5.37 5.62
N ALA A 146 10.12 -5.34 5.64
CA ALA A 146 10.94 -5.88 6.73
C ALA A 146 10.66 -5.18 8.08
N ASP A 147 10.57 -3.85 8.08
CA ASP A 147 10.33 -3.04 9.29
C ASP A 147 8.92 -3.28 9.90
N HIS A 148 7.95 -3.72 9.09
CA HIS A 148 6.62 -4.13 9.55
C HIS A 148 6.48 -5.63 9.78
N GLY A 149 7.57 -6.40 9.68
CA GLY A 149 7.61 -7.83 9.95
C GLY A 149 7.04 -8.72 8.84
N ASP A 150 6.76 -8.16 7.66
CA ASP A 150 6.31 -8.92 6.50
C ASP A 150 7.51 -9.41 5.68
N ALA A 151 8.15 -10.46 6.19
CA ALA A 151 9.32 -11.06 5.54
C ALA A 151 8.98 -11.72 4.20
N VAL A 152 7.76 -12.24 4.05
CA VAL A 152 7.33 -12.90 2.81
C VAL A 152 7.25 -11.87 1.69
N ALA A 153 6.59 -10.74 1.92
CA ALA A 153 6.53 -9.65 0.93
C ALA A 153 7.91 -9.04 0.66
N ALA A 154 8.74 -8.86 1.70
CA ALA A 154 10.10 -8.36 1.52
C ALA A 154 10.94 -9.27 0.61
N LEU A 155 10.88 -10.59 0.83
CA LEU A 155 11.62 -11.56 0.03
C LEU A 155 11.03 -11.71 -1.37
N SER A 156 9.71 -11.60 -1.55
CA SER A 156 9.10 -11.65 -2.90
C SER A 156 9.52 -10.47 -3.76
N VAL A 157 9.62 -9.26 -3.19
CA VAL A 157 10.13 -8.09 -3.92
C VAL A 157 11.61 -8.27 -4.25
N TYR A 158 12.41 -8.80 -3.32
CA TYR A 158 13.82 -9.13 -3.57
C TYR A 158 14.01 -10.16 -4.69
N GLU A 159 13.22 -11.24 -4.69
CA GLU A 159 13.24 -12.27 -5.73
C GLU A 159 12.80 -11.71 -7.08
N TRP A 160 11.73 -10.90 -7.12
CA TRP A 160 11.27 -10.23 -8.33
C TRP A 160 12.33 -9.26 -8.89
N MET A 161 13.00 -8.51 -8.03
CA MET A 161 14.04 -7.54 -8.41
C MET A 161 15.18 -8.22 -9.19
N ARG A 162 15.64 -9.40 -8.74
CA ARG A 162 16.76 -10.15 -9.37
C ARG A 162 16.33 -11.06 -10.51
N ALA A 163 15.06 -11.45 -10.56
CA ALA A 163 14.59 -12.40 -11.56
C ALA A 163 14.76 -11.83 -12.97
N PRO A 164 15.11 -12.66 -13.97
CA PRO A 164 15.27 -12.20 -15.34
C PRO A 164 13.93 -11.70 -15.89
N GLN A 165 13.99 -10.75 -16.82
CA GLN A 165 12.79 -10.19 -17.47
C GLN A 165 11.96 -11.27 -18.18
N VAL A 166 12.60 -12.32 -18.68
CA VAL A 166 11.95 -13.49 -19.30
C VAL A 166 11.02 -14.22 -18.32
N ALA A 167 11.32 -14.18 -17.02
CA ALA A 167 10.50 -14.78 -15.97
C ALA A 167 9.52 -13.77 -15.32
N GLY A 168 9.35 -12.58 -15.91
CA GLY A 168 8.53 -11.51 -15.35
C GLY A 168 9.19 -10.71 -14.21
N GLY A 169 10.50 -10.84 -14.03
CA GLY A 169 11.30 -10.08 -13.06
C GLY A 169 11.84 -8.76 -13.61
N ALA A 170 12.48 -7.98 -12.75
CA ALA A 170 13.03 -6.67 -13.11
C ALA A 170 14.46 -6.72 -13.66
N GLN A 171 15.19 -7.82 -13.42
CA GLN A 171 16.62 -7.98 -13.75
C GLN A 171 17.50 -6.82 -13.25
N LEU A 172 17.20 -6.33 -12.04
CA LEU A 172 17.96 -5.29 -11.36
C LEU A 172 19.10 -5.89 -10.54
N GLN A 173 20.14 -5.10 -10.29
CA GLN A 173 21.30 -5.49 -9.49
C GLN A 173 21.10 -5.08 -8.03
N PRO A 174 20.98 -6.04 -7.08
CA PRO A 174 20.85 -5.71 -5.67
C PRO A 174 22.14 -5.08 -5.13
N THR A 175 22.00 -4.09 -4.24
CA THR A 175 23.12 -3.43 -3.56
C THR A 175 23.36 -4.04 -2.17
N ALA A 176 24.44 -3.65 -1.50
CA ALA A 176 24.70 -4.05 -0.11
C ALA A 176 23.52 -3.74 0.82
N TYR A 177 22.84 -2.60 0.60
CA TYR A 177 21.63 -2.21 1.34
C TYR A 177 20.46 -3.15 1.06
N THR A 178 20.27 -3.55 -0.19
CA THR A 178 19.21 -4.50 -0.59
C THR A 178 19.42 -5.86 0.06
N TYR A 179 20.65 -6.40 -0.01
CA TYR A 179 21.01 -7.66 0.63
C TYR A 179 20.80 -7.60 2.14
N THR A 180 21.25 -6.52 2.79
CA THR A 180 21.04 -6.31 4.23
C THR A 180 19.56 -6.31 4.58
N ALA A 181 18.73 -5.57 3.84
CA ALA A 181 17.29 -5.49 4.09
C ALA A 181 16.59 -6.85 3.94
N ALA A 182 16.87 -7.58 2.85
CA ALA A 182 16.31 -8.90 2.59
C ALA A 182 16.74 -9.93 3.66
N MET A 183 18.01 -9.89 4.05
CA MET A 183 18.56 -10.79 5.07
C MET A 183 17.98 -10.50 6.46
N ARG A 184 17.83 -9.23 6.84
CA ARG A 184 17.17 -8.84 8.09
C ARG A 184 15.70 -9.24 8.11
N ALA A 185 14.99 -9.12 6.98
CA ALA A 185 13.61 -9.57 6.86
C ALA A 185 13.50 -11.07 7.15
N ALA A 186 14.35 -11.88 6.51
CA ALA A 186 14.41 -13.33 6.73
C ALA A 186 14.72 -13.67 8.20
N LEU A 187 15.71 -13.01 8.81
CA LEU A 187 16.06 -13.23 10.22
C LEU A 187 14.96 -12.82 11.20
N GLY A 188 14.24 -11.74 10.91
CA GLY A 188 13.12 -11.26 11.72
C GLY A 188 11.95 -12.26 11.76
N ALA A 189 11.76 -13.02 10.68
CA ALA A 189 10.75 -14.08 10.60
C ALA A 189 11.28 -15.48 10.95
N GLY A 190 12.53 -15.60 11.43
CA GLY A 190 13.13 -16.90 11.77
C GLY A 190 13.50 -17.77 10.56
N MET A 191 13.47 -17.23 9.34
CA MET A 191 13.82 -17.94 8.10
C MET A 191 15.34 -17.94 7.88
N THR A 192 16.09 -18.54 8.80
CA THR A 192 17.57 -18.53 8.77
C THR A 192 18.16 -19.14 7.51
N ASP A 193 17.55 -20.20 6.97
CA ASP A 193 17.97 -20.81 5.70
C ASP A 193 17.89 -19.81 4.53
N ARG A 194 16.80 -19.03 4.48
CA ARG A 194 16.64 -17.97 3.47
C ARG A 194 17.67 -16.86 3.67
N ALA A 195 17.96 -16.46 4.91
CA ALA A 195 18.99 -15.46 5.20
C ALA A 195 20.38 -15.91 4.69
N MET A 196 20.72 -17.19 4.87
CA MET A 196 21.97 -17.75 4.35
C MET A 196 21.99 -17.87 2.83
N GLN A 197 20.85 -18.14 2.21
CA GLN A 197 20.73 -18.10 0.75
C GLN A 197 21.02 -16.69 0.22
N VAL A 198 20.48 -15.64 0.87
CA VAL A 198 20.80 -14.24 0.53
C VAL A 198 22.30 -13.95 0.66
N TRP A 199 22.99 -14.50 1.66
CA TRP A 199 24.45 -14.36 1.76
C TRP A 199 25.21 -15.07 0.64
N LYS A 200 24.76 -16.26 0.20
CA LYS A 200 25.33 -16.92 -0.97
C LYS A 200 25.16 -16.06 -2.23
N ASP A 201 24.04 -15.35 -2.33
CA ASP A 201 23.79 -14.42 -3.44
C ASP A 201 24.78 -13.24 -3.42
N VAL A 202 25.13 -12.69 -2.25
CA VAL A 202 26.15 -11.64 -2.10
C VAL A 202 27.49 -12.12 -2.65
N GLN A 203 27.90 -13.34 -2.27
CA GLN A 203 29.14 -13.94 -2.74
C GLN A 203 29.13 -14.20 -4.25
N ALA A 204 28.01 -14.71 -4.79
CA ALA A 204 27.84 -14.93 -6.22
C ALA A 204 27.91 -13.63 -7.03
N ALA A 205 27.37 -12.53 -6.48
CA ALA A 205 27.46 -11.19 -7.06
C ALA A 205 28.86 -10.56 -6.95
N ARG A 206 29.81 -11.22 -6.25
CA ARG A 206 31.16 -10.70 -5.96
C ARG A 206 31.13 -9.29 -5.33
N LEU A 207 30.08 -9.00 -4.57
CA LEU A 207 29.90 -7.71 -3.91
C LEU A 207 30.72 -7.69 -2.61
N VAL A 208 31.48 -6.62 -2.39
CA VAL A 208 32.20 -6.41 -1.12
C VAL A 208 31.17 -6.04 -0.05
N PRO A 209 30.94 -6.90 0.96
CA PRO A 209 29.95 -6.62 1.99
C PRO A 209 30.43 -5.46 2.87
N ASP A 210 29.49 -4.58 3.25
CA ASP A 210 29.77 -3.55 4.25
C ASP A 210 29.68 -4.13 5.68
N CYS A 211 30.11 -3.33 6.65
CA CYS A 211 30.10 -3.72 8.07
C CYS A 211 28.70 -4.17 8.54
N ARG A 212 27.64 -3.56 7.99
CA ARG A 212 26.25 -3.86 8.38
C ARG A 212 25.79 -5.21 7.82
N LEU A 213 26.16 -5.52 6.59
CA LEU A 213 25.89 -6.80 5.94
C LEU A 213 26.67 -7.92 6.61
N CYS A 214 27.96 -7.71 6.93
CA CYS A 214 28.77 -8.67 7.70
C CYS A 214 28.18 -8.95 9.08
N MET A 215 27.77 -7.91 9.84
CA MET A 215 27.09 -8.11 11.13
C MET A 215 25.80 -8.92 11.00
N THR A 216 25.00 -8.63 9.97
CA THR A 216 23.74 -9.35 9.73
C THR A 216 24.02 -10.83 9.40
N TYR A 217 25.12 -11.12 8.68
CA TYR A 217 25.58 -12.49 8.46
C TYR A 217 26.02 -13.21 9.73
N ILE A 218 26.84 -12.57 10.56
CA ILE A 218 27.28 -13.16 11.84
C ILE A 218 26.06 -13.50 12.71
N GLU A 219 25.05 -12.63 12.77
CA GLU A 219 23.80 -12.91 13.47
C GLU A 219 23.07 -14.14 12.90
N ALA A 220 22.99 -14.26 11.56
CA ALA A 220 22.39 -15.42 10.90
C ALA A 220 23.15 -16.71 11.18
N ALA A 221 24.48 -16.69 11.05
CA ALA A 221 25.34 -17.84 11.26
C ALA A 221 25.29 -18.31 12.72
N ALA A 222 25.27 -17.39 13.69
CA ALA A 222 25.09 -17.71 15.10
C ALA A 222 23.74 -18.39 15.37
N LYS A 223 22.65 -17.90 14.76
CA LYS A 223 21.31 -18.49 14.89
C LYS A 223 21.19 -19.89 14.30
N MET A 224 22.01 -20.23 13.29
CA MET A 224 22.07 -21.59 12.73
C MET A 224 23.03 -22.52 13.46
N GLY A 225 23.73 -22.05 14.50
CA GLY A 225 24.80 -22.82 15.15
C GLY A 225 26.06 -22.98 14.30
N ALA A 226 26.21 -22.22 13.21
CA ALA A 226 27.41 -22.20 12.36
C ALA A 226 28.46 -21.25 12.96
N THR A 227 28.84 -21.49 14.22
CA THR A 227 29.73 -20.62 15.00
C THR A 227 31.09 -20.43 14.37
N ASP A 228 31.64 -21.46 13.72
CA ASP A 228 32.96 -21.38 13.06
C ASP A 228 32.94 -20.37 11.90
N GLN A 229 31.85 -20.33 11.13
CA GLN A 229 31.68 -19.39 10.03
C GLN A 229 31.48 -17.95 10.55
N ALA A 230 30.74 -17.81 11.65
CA ALA A 230 30.53 -16.52 12.32
C ALA A 230 31.86 -15.95 12.85
N LEU A 231 32.66 -16.80 13.51
CA LEU A 231 33.97 -16.42 14.06
C LEU A 231 34.97 -16.08 12.95
N HIS A 232 34.99 -16.86 11.86
CA HIS A 232 35.85 -16.56 10.72
C HIS A 232 35.55 -15.18 10.14
N MET A 233 34.28 -14.83 9.94
CA MET A 233 33.89 -13.52 9.43
C MET A 233 34.13 -12.37 10.43
N TYR A 234 34.05 -12.63 11.74
CA TYR A 234 34.37 -11.63 12.76
C TYR A 234 35.87 -11.31 12.86
N ALA A 235 36.72 -12.27 12.49
CA ALA A 235 38.18 -12.14 12.59
C ALA A 235 38.83 -11.43 11.39
N GLN A 236 38.07 -11.14 10.32
CA GLN A 236 38.52 -10.39 9.14
C GLN A 236 38.33 -8.88 9.33
#